data_AF-A0A535GSN8-F1
#
_entry.id   AF-A0A535GSN8-F1
#
_cell.length_a   1.000
_cell.length_b   1.000
_cell.length_c   1.000
_cell.angle_alpha   90.00
_cell.angle_beta   90.00
_cell.angle_gamma   90.00
#
_symmetry.space_group_name_H-M   'P 1'
#
loop_
_entity.id
_entity.type
_entity.pdbx_description
1 polymer ?
#
loop_
_entity_poly.entity_id
_entity_poly.type
_entity_poly.pdbx_seq_one_letter_code
_entity_poly.pdbx_strand_id
1 'polypeptide(L)'
;RENECVGLVNKVLYDLGSEHVEGVNAISGERCSPHPHVYTDRALRPGDPAYFDILHSYNGYRTCYYRTFVVGSASQAQVDAYKYCRDILDRAVNAIKPGVTTADIVKLWPKAEEFGFPNEEAAFALQYGHGVGLSIWEKPIFSRLVSLDHPEVIEEGMVFALETFWPAADGWSAARIEEQLIVTKDGCEVITRFPAEKLLVAGVRYYSVDGPLPTTRETQSNLNVEANTGDQ
;
A
#
# COMPACT_ATOMS: atom_id res chain seq x y z
N ARG A 1 -19.50 -4.08 -1.17
CA ARG A 1 -18.85 -4.65 -2.38
C ARG A 1 -17.78 -3.67 -2.85
N GLU A 2 -16.82 -4.11 -3.67
CA GLU A 2 -15.74 -3.23 -4.16
C GLU A 2 -16.31 -1.98 -4.87
N ASN A 3 -17.20 -2.15 -5.86
CA ASN A 3 -17.90 -1.04 -6.55
C ASN A 3 -18.70 -0.12 -5.61
N GLU A 4 -19.34 -0.64 -4.56
CA GLU A 4 -20.04 0.16 -3.55
C GLU A 4 -19.04 1.01 -2.74
N CYS A 5 -17.87 0.46 -2.39
CA CYS A 5 -16.80 1.21 -1.75
C CYS A 5 -16.29 2.33 -2.66
N VAL A 6 -16.08 2.04 -3.95
CA VAL A 6 -15.73 3.05 -4.96
C VAL A 6 -16.76 4.17 -5.02
N GLY A 7 -18.04 3.84 -5.11
CA GLY A 7 -19.12 4.82 -5.14
C GLY A 7 -19.17 5.70 -3.89
N LEU A 8 -18.99 5.10 -2.70
CA LEU A 8 -18.94 5.83 -1.44
C LEU A 8 -17.74 6.79 -1.39
N VAL A 9 -16.53 6.31 -1.73
CA VAL A 9 -15.32 7.14 -1.70
C VAL A 9 -15.44 8.29 -2.70
N ASN A 10 -15.92 8.04 -3.92
CA ASN A 10 -16.17 9.09 -4.91
C ASN A 10 -17.10 10.18 -4.35
N LYS A 11 -18.24 9.76 -3.77
CA LYS A 11 -19.17 10.70 -3.15
C LYS A 11 -18.49 11.53 -2.06
N VAL A 12 -17.76 10.88 -1.15
CA VAL A 12 -17.05 11.56 -0.05
C VAL A 12 -16.02 12.56 -0.58
N LEU A 13 -15.22 12.19 -1.59
CA LEU A 13 -14.22 13.07 -2.18
C LEU A 13 -14.86 14.31 -2.81
N TYR A 14 -15.95 14.14 -3.55
CA TYR A 14 -16.69 15.28 -4.12
C TYR A 14 -17.35 16.14 -3.04
N ASP A 15 -17.94 15.53 -2.01
CA ASP A 15 -18.52 16.27 -0.87
C ASP A 15 -17.46 17.09 -0.12
N LEU A 16 -16.20 16.63 -0.11
CA LEU A 16 -15.04 17.32 0.49
C LEU A 16 -14.36 18.32 -0.45
N GLY A 17 -14.88 18.52 -1.66
CA GLY A 17 -14.41 19.54 -2.59
C GLY A 17 -13.36 19.08 -3.60
N SER A 18 -13.20 17.77 -3.81
CA SER A 18 -12.38 17.29 -4.93
C SER A 18 -12.97 17.76 -6.27
N GLU A 19 -12.10 18.19 -7.17
CA GLU A 19 -12.49 18.72 -8.49
C GLU A 19 -12.67 17.61 -9.52
N HIS A 20 -11.88 16.55 -9.37
CA HIS A 20 -11.91 15.37 -10.24
C HIS A 20 -11.43 14.15 -9.45
N VAL A 21 -12.10 13.02 -9.65
CA VAL A 21 -11.65 11.71 -9.15
C VAL A 21 -11.26 10.89 -10.38
N GLU A 22 -9.96 10.71 -10.56
CA GLU A 22 -9.38 9.97 -11.69
C GLU A 22 -9.65 8.47 -11.52
N GLY A 23 -9.59 8.00 -10.28
CA GLY A 23 -9.90 6.62 -9.95
C GLY A 23 -9.98 6.37 -8.44
N VAL A 24 -10.76 5.35 -8.09
CA VAL A 24 -10.67 4.71 -6.79
C VAL A 24 -10.55 3.23 -7.07
N ASN A 25 -9.37 2.66 -6.87
CA ASN A 25 -9.18 1.22 -7.05
C ASN A 25 -9.43 0.53 -5.71
N ALA A 26 -10.65 0.01 -5.52
CA ALA A 26 -10.99 -0.87 -4.41
C ALA A 26 -10.90 -2.34 -4.86
N ILE A 27 -9.86 -3.04 -4.42
CA ILE A 27 -9.61 -4.45 -4.77
C ILE A 27 -9.56 -5.25 -3.47
N SER A 28 -10.13 -6.45 -3.46
CA SER A 28 -10.19 -7.28 -2.25
C SER A 28 -9.94 -8.77 -2.51
N GLY A 29 -9.44 -9.46 -1.48
CA GLY A 29 -9.28 -10.91 -1.46
C GLY A 29 -8.15 -11.40 -2.36
N GLU A 30 -8.38 -12.54 -3.00
CA GLU A 30 -7.46 -13.16 -3.96
C GLU A 30 -7.08 -12.26 -5.14
N ARG A 31 -7.88 -11.22 -5.42
CA ARG A 31 -7.60 -10.25 -6.47
C ARG A 31 -6.48 -9.27 -6.09
N CYS A 32 -6.03 -9.26 -4.84
CA CYS A 32 -4.89 -8.47 -4.41
C CYS A 32 -3.55 -9.06 -4.89
N SER A 33 -3.52 -10.28 -5.44
CA SER A 33 -2.31 -10.97 -5.90
C SER A 33 -2.57 -11.85 -7.14
N PRO A 34 -2.21 -11.42 -8.37
CA PRO A 34 -1.67 -10.11 -8.73
C PRO A 34 -2.77 -9.02 -8.77
N HIS A 35 -2.37 -7.78 -8.52
CA HIS A 35 -3.25 -6.60 -8.48
C HIS A 35 -3.73 -6.19 -9.89
N PRO A 36 -5.05 -6.25 -10.21
CA PRO A 36 -5.57 -5.99 -11.55
C PRO A 36 -5.86 -4.52 -11.84
N HIS A 37 -5.66 -3.61 -10.87
CA HIS A 37 -5.96 -2.18 -10.98
C HIS A 37 -7.40 -1.84 -11.42
N VAL A 38 -8.36 -2.74 -11.17
CA VAL A 38 -9.78 -2.52 -11.48
C VAL A 38 -10.67 -3.20 -10.43
N TYR A 39 -11.71 -2.51 -9.97
CA TYR A 39 -12.69 -3.03 -9.03
C TYR A 39 -13.80 -3.83 -9.74
N THR A 40 -14.57 -4.62 -8.97
CA THR A 40 -15.68 -5.43 -9.49
C THR A 40 -16.92 -5.34 -8.60
N ASP A 41 -17.93 -6.21 -8.81
CA ASP A 41 -19.07 -6.40 -7.90
C ASP A 41 -18.75 -7.39 -6.75
N ARG A 42 -17.46 -7.76 -6.55
CA ARG A 42 -17.04 -8.68 -5.49
C ARG A 42 -17.40 -8.14 -4.10
N ALA A 43 -18.00 -9.00 -3.29
CA ALA A 43 -18.24 -8.72 -1.88
C ALA A 43 -16.94 -8.90 -1.07
N LEU A 44 -16.61 -7.93 -0.24
CA LEU A 44 -15.52 -8.04 0.74
C LEU A 44 -15.92 -9.04 1.84
N ARG A 45 -14.99 -9.89 2.26
CA ARG A 45 -15.19 -10.98 3.23
C ARG A 45 -14.20 -10.86 4.38
N PRO A 46 -14.55 -11.34 5.58
CA PRO A 46 -13.59 -11.46 6.67
C PRO A 46 -12.31 -12.21 6.25
N GLY A 47 -11.16 -11.65 6.60
CA GLY A 47 -9.84 -12.16 6.23
C GLY A 47 -9.30 -11.66 4.88
N ASP A 48 -10.13 -11.01 4.05
CA ASP A 48 -9.67 -10.45 2.78
C ASP A 48 -8.66 -9.31 3.03
N PRO A 49 -7.48 -9.30 2.37
CA PRO A 49 -6.79 -8.05 2.13
C PRO A 49 -7.68 -7.14 1.28
N ALA A 50 -7.57 -5.83 1.46
CA ALA A 50 -8.26 -4.86 0.64
C ALA A 50 -7.35 -3.67 0.34
N TYR A 51 -7.09 -3.44 -0.95
CA TYR A 51 -6.34 -2.29 -1.43
C TYR A 51 -7.29 -1.16 -1.79
N PHE A 52 -6.92 0.04 -1.37
CA PHE A 52 -7.53 1.28 -1.80
C PHE A 52 -6.46 2.18 -2.35
N ASP A 53 -6.53 2.40 -3.67
CA ASP A 53 -5.76 3.41 -4.38
C ASP A 53 -6.67 4.61 -4.64
N ILE A 54 -6.31 5.77 -4.13
CA ILE A 54 -7.15 6.97 -4.23
C ILE A 54 -6.45 7.99 -5.12
N LEU A 55 -7.02 8.22 -6.31
CA LEU A 55 -6.52 9.15 -7.32
C LEU A 55 -7.53 10.26 -7.53
N HIS A 56 -7.24 11.44 -6.98
CA HIS A 56 -8.14 12.59 -7.06
C HIS A 56 -7.37 13.90 -7.12
N SER A 57 -8.09 14.99 -7.43
CA SER A 57 -7.49 16.31 -7.57
C SER A 57 -8.14 17.38 -6.69
N TYR A 58 -7.33 18.37 -6.33
CA TYR A 58 -7.72 19.60 -5.65
C TYR A 58 -6.80 20.75 -6.08
N ASN A 59 -7.37 21.91 -6.42
CA ASN A 59 -6.66 23.05 -7.03
C ASN A 59 -5.83 22.66 -8.28
N GLY A 60 -6.30 21.67 -9.04
CA GLY A 60 -5.58 21.12 -10.20
C GLY A 60 -4.38 20.23 -9.84
N TYR A 61 -4.06 19.99 -8.56
CA TYR A 61 -3.01 19.05 -8.18
C TYR A 61 -3.59 17.68 -7.87
N ARG A 62 -2.87 16.62 -8.24
CA ARG A 62 -3.27 15.22 -8.08
C ARG A 62 -2.64 14.61 -6.85
N THR A 63 -3.26 13.55 -6.36
CA THR A 63 -2.71 12.66 -5.34
C THR A 63 -2.79 11.23 -5.82
N CYS A 64 -1.84 10.39 -5.42
CA CYS A 64 -1.89 8.94 -5.58
C CYS A 64 -1.45 8.30 -4.26
N TYR A 65 -2.27 7.44 -3.67
CA TYR A 65 -1.84 6.66 -2.51
C TYR A 65 -2.61 5.34 -2.39
N TYR A 66 -1.86 4.25 -2.32
CA TYR A 66 -2.29 2.94 -1.82
C TYR A 66 -2.35 2.87 -0.29
N ARG A 67 -3.42 2.27 0.20
CA ARG A 67 -3.48 1.67 1.54
C ARG A 67 -3.95 0.22 1.45
N THR A 68 -3.28 -0.65 2.21
CA THR A 68 -3.73 -2.02 2.45
C THR A 68 -4.44 -2.11 3.80
N PHE A 69 -5.64 -2.67 3.78
CA PHE A 69 -6.41 -3.08 4.95
C PHE A 69 -6.57 -4.58 4.96
N VAL A 70 -6.98 -5.14 6.11
CA VAL A 70 -7.62 -6.46 6.16
C VAL A 70 -9.01 -6.33 6.76
N VAL A 71 -9.97 -7.06 6.20
CA VAL A 71 -11.36 -7.03 6.66
C VAL A 71 -11.53 -7.95 7.88
N GLY A 72 -11.92 -7.39 9.03
CA GLY A 72 -12.26 -8.14 10.24
C GLY A 72 -11.05 -8.59 11.07
N SER A 73 -10.14 -9.38 10.50
CA SER A 73 -8.96 -9.94 11.18
C SER A 73 -7.85 -10.24 10.19
N ALA A 74 -6.59 -10.04 10.57
CA ALA A 74 -5.42 -10.34 9.74
C ALA A 74 -4.74 -11.66 10.15
N SER A 75 -4.27 -12.42 9.16
CA SER A 75 -3.36 -13.55 9.38
C SER A 75 -1.94 -13.06 9.66
N GLN A 76 -1.11 -13.88 10.30
CA GLN A 76 0.30 -13.54 10.52
C GLN A 76 1.05 -13.33 9.19
N ALA A 77 0.74 -14.13 8.16
CA ALA A 77 1.32 -13.98 6.83
C ALA A 77 1.02 -12.61 6.20
N GLN A 78 -0.20 -12.09 6.38
CA GLN A 78 -0.58 -10.75 5.92
C GLN A 78 0.17 -9.65 6.69
N VAL A 79 0.29 -9.81 8.02
CA VAL A 79 1.03 -8.87 8.89
C VAL A 79 2.51 -8.83 8.50
N ASP A 80 3.14 -9.98 8.29
CA ASP A 80 4.54 -10.08 7.92
C ASP A 80 4.80 -9.49 6.53
N ALA A 81 3.91 -9.76 5.56
CA ALA A 81 3.99 -9.17 4.22
C ALA A 81 3.88 -7.65 4.26
N TYR A 82 2.93 -7.11 5.03
CA TYR A 82 2.80 -5.66 5.21
C TYR A 82 4.04 -5.05 5.85
N LYS A 83 4.57 -5.69 6.90
CA LYS A 83 5.77 -5.22 7.59
C LYS A 83 6.97 -5.15 6.65
N TYR A 84 7.17 -6.16 5.81
CA TYR A 84 8.26 -6.17 4.84
C TYR A 84 8.05 -5.13 3.72
N CYS A 85 6.82 -5.02 3.20
CA CYS A 85 6.44 -4.00 2.23
C CYS A 85 6.71 -2.57 2.74
N ARG A 86 6.37 -2.29 4.01
CA ARG A 86 6.64 -1.02 4.70
C ARG A 86 8.14 -0.78 4.89
N ASP A 87 8.89 -1.79 5.32
CA ASP A 87 10.34 -1.69 5.53
C ASP A 87 11.10 -1.32 4.25
N ILE A 88 10.75 -1.92 3.10
CA ILE A 88 11.35 -1.55 1.80
C ILE A 88 11.04 -0.08 1.46
N LEU A 89 9.79 0.35 1.67
CA LEU A 89 9.37 1.71 1.38
C LEU A 89 10.10 2.71 2.28
N ASP A 90 10.23 2.42 3.57
CA ASP A 90 10.98 3.25 4.52
C ASP A 90 12.46 3.34 4.16
N ARG A 91 13.09 2.23 3.75
CA ARG A 91 14.47 2.25 3.26
C ARG A 91 14.63 3.16 2.04
N ALA A 92 13.69 3.09 1.09
CA ALA A 92 13.68 3.94 -0.08
C ALA A 92 13.49 5.42 0.28
N VAL A 93 12.48 5.76 1.09
CA VAL A 93 12.19 7.12 1.58
C VAL A 93 13.38 7.72 2.32
N ASN A 94 14.01 6.96 3.22
CA ASN A 94 15.17 7.43 3.98
C ASN A 94 16.42 7.70 3.12
N ALA A 95 16.49 7.12 1.92
CA ALA A 95 17.59 7.35 0.99
C ALA A 95 17.36 8.57 0.07
N ILE A 96 16.15 9.12 0.04
CA ILE A 96 15.81 10.29 -0.78
C ILE A 96 16.47 11.54 -0.21
N LYS A 97 17.23 12.22 -1.09
CA LYS A 97 17.75 13.58 -0.91
C LYS A 97 18.21 14.13 -2.26
N PRO A 98 18.41 15.44 -2.42
CA PRO A 98 18.95 15.99 -3.65
C PRO A 98 20.28 15.35 -4.06
N GLY A 99 20.42 15.03 -5.35
CA GLY A 99 21.62 14.47 -5.97
C GLY A 99 21.69 12.95 -6.05
N VAL A 100 20.83 12.20 -5.35
CA VAL A 100 20.70 10.74 -5.59
C VAL A 100 19.89 10.50 -6.85
N THR A 101 20.03 9.33 -7.48
CA THR A 101 19.28 9.00 -8.69
C THR A 101 18.13 8.04 -8.44
N THR A 102 17.15 7.99 -9.34
CA THR A 102 16.10 6.95 -9.32
C THR A 102 16.70 5.54 -9.32
N ALA A 103 17.84 5.31 -9.99
CA ALA A 103 18.57 4.03 -9.91
C ALA A 103 19.02 3.68 -8.49
N ASP A 104 19.51 4.66 -7.74
CA ASP A 104 20.01 4.43 -6.37
C ASP A 104 18.87 4.02 -5.43
N ILE A 105 17.67 4.55 -5.67
CA ILE A 105 16.47 4.21 -4.91
C ILE A 105 15.96 2.82 -5.27
N VAL A 106 15.76 2.51 -6.55
CA VAL A 106 15.20 1.20 -6.96
C VAL A 106 16.15 0.03 -6.70
N LYS A 107 17.45 0.28 -6.48
CA LYS A 107 18.40 -0.74 -5.99
C LYS A 107 18.10 -1.23 -4.58
N LEU A 108 17.38 -0.44 -3.77
CA LEU A 108 16.96 -0.81 -2.42
C LEU A 108 15.73 -1.73 -2.42
N TRP A 109 15.02 -1.76 -3.54
CA TRP A 109 13.89 -2.65 -3.78
C TRP A 109 14.36 -4.04 -4.19
N PRO A 110 13.65 -5.11 -3.77
CA PRO A 110 13.99 -6.47 -4.14
C PRO A 110 13.81 -6.67 -5.65
N LYS A 111 14.55 -7.62 -6.21
CA LYS A 111 14.39 -8.05 -7.60
C LYS A 111 13.07 -8.81 -7.78
N ALA A 112 12.51 -8.76 -8.98
CA ALA A 112 11.29 -9.48 -9.35
C ALA A 112 11.29 -10.96 -8.90
N GLU A 113 12.42 -11.64 -9.05
CA GLU A 113 12.57 -13.06 -8.72
C GLU A 113 12.50 -13.34 -7.22
N GLU A 114 12.83 -12.35 -6.37
CA GLU A 114 12.78 -12.47 -4.91
C GLU A 114 11.34 -12.50 -4.38
N PHE A 115 10.37 -12.03 -5.16
CA PHE A 115 8.96 -12.03 -4.81
C PHE A 115 8.07 -12.77 -5.83
N GLY A 116 8.67 -13.71 -6.57
CA GLY A 116 7.92 -14.70 -7.34
C GLY A 116 7.58 -14.33 -8.79
N PHE A 117 8.22 -13.29 -9.35
CA PHE A 117 8.05 -12.90 -10.74
C PHE A 117 9.28 -13.28 -11.59
N PRO A 118 9.11 -13.64 -12.87
CA PRO A 118 10.21 -14.15 -13.68
C PRO A 118 11.25 -13.08 -14.07
N ASN A 119 10.88 -11.80 -14.10
CA ASN A 119 11.74 -10.68 -14.46
C ASN A 119 11.07 -9.33 -14.11
N GLU A 120 11.82 -8.24 -14.25
CA GLU A 120 11.37 -6.87 -13.93
C GLU A 120 10.21 -6.39 -14.84
N GLU A 121 10.09 -6.92 -16.06
CA GLU A 121 8.97 -6.58 -16.97
C GLU A 121 7.65 -7.16 -16.44
N ALA A 122 7.65 -8.42 -16.01
CA ALA A 122 6.48 -9.07 -15.42
C ALA A 122 6.06 -8.44 -14.07
N ALA A 123 6.99 -7.78 -13.38
CA ALA A 123 6.75 -7.11 -12.10
C ALA A 123 6.58 -5.58 -12.21
N PHE A 124 6.61 -5.01 -13.43
CA PHE A 124 6.80 -3.57 -13.66
C PHE A 124 5.86 -2.65 -12.85
N ALA A 125 4.58 -3.00 -12.75
CA ALA A 125 3.57 -2.19 -12.06
C ALA A 125 3.41 -2.52 -10.55
N LEU A 126 4.19 -3.47 -10.02
CA LEU A 126 4.09 -3.93 -8.63
C LEU A 126 4.99 -3.12 -7.70
N GLN A 127 6.23 -2.83 -8.11
CA GLN A 127 7.14 -1.95 -7.40
C GLN A 127 7.51 -0.78 -8.31
N TYR A 128 6.98 0.38 -7.97
CA TYR A 128 6.95 1.51 -8.87
C TYR A 128 7.00 2.83 -8.10
N GLY A 129 7.31 3.89 -8.80
CA GLY A 129 7.13 5.24 -8.32
C GLY A 129 7.13 6.19 -9.47
N HIS A 130 6.51 7.35 -9.27
CA HIS A 130 6.31 8.33 -10.31
C HIS A 130 6.18 9.72 -9.72
N GLY A 131 6.55 10.73 -10.50
CA GLY A 131 6.19 12.12 -10.21
C GLY A 131 4.68 12.27 -10.10
N VAL A 132 4.25 13.22 -9.27
CA VAL A 132 2.84 13.60 -9.15
C VAL A 132 2.73 15.11 -8.98
N GLY A 133 1.81 15.72 -9.72
CA GLY A 133 1.65 17.16 -9.78
C GLY A 133 0.33 17.56 -10.43
N LEU A 134 0.39 18.10 -11.64
CA LEU A 134 -0.80 18.41 -12.46
C LEU A 134 -1.25 17.22 -13.32
N SER A 135 -0.47 16.14 -13.37
CA SER A 135 -0.84 14.84 -13.91
C SER A 135 -0.63 13.80 -12.81
N ILE A 136 -1.40 12.72 -12.90
CA ILE A 136 -1.32 11.62 -11.94
C ILE A 136 -0.01 10.84 -12.08
N TRP A 137 0.49 10.69 -13.31
CA TRP A 137 1.78 10.08 -13.60
C TRP A 137 2.67 11.10 -14.31
N GLU A 138 3.72 11.54 -13.62
CA GLU A 138 4.76 12.44 -14.11
C GLU A 138 6.16 11.83 -13.93
N LYS A 139 7.18 12.53 -14.42
CA LYS A 139 8.57 12.23 -14.10
C LYS A 139 8.92 12.74 -12.69
N PRO A 140 9.89 12.10 -12.00
CA PRO A 140 10.71 11.00 -12.49
C PRO A 140 10.03 9.63 -12.34
N ILE A 141 10.47 8.64 -13.13
CA ILE A 141 10.00 7.25 -12.98
C ILE A 141 10.98 6.46 -12.09
N PHE A 142 10.43 5.74 -11.11
CA PHE A 142 11.13 4.77 -10.27
C PHE A 142 10.68 3.36 -10.67
N SER A 143 11.50 2.67 -11.44
CA SER A 143 11.28 1.27 -11.76
C SER A 143 12.63 0.59 -11.96
N ARG A 144 12.81 -0.61 -11.43
CA ARG A 144 14.01 -1.41 -11.69
C ARG A 144 14.21 -1.70 -13.17
N LEU A 145 13.11 -1.78 -13.95
CA LEU A 145 13.14 -1.96 -15.40
C LEU A 145 13.70 -0.74 -16.17
N VAL A 146 13.50 0.47 -15.65
CA VAL A 146 13.79 1.72 -16.39
C VAL A 146 14.94 2.49 -15.75
N SER A 147 14.86 2.74 -14.44
CA SER A 147 15.76 3.63 -13.72
C SER A 147 17.21 3.12 -13.69
N LEU A 148 17.44 1.80 -13.77
CA LEU A 148 18.80 1.25 -13.78
C LEU A 148 19.59 1.63 -15.04
N ASP A 149 18.92 1.70 -16.19
CA ASP A 149 19.53 2.08 -17.47
C ASP A 149 19.37 3.57 -17.78
N HIS A 150 18.32 4.20 -17.23
CA HIS A 150 17.95 5.59 -17.45
C HIS A 150 17.69 6.33 -16.12
N PRO A 151 18.72 6.51 -15.28
CA PRO A 151 18.57 7.22 -14.02
C PRO A 151 18.21 8.69 -14.22
N GLU A 152 17.28 9.18 -13.41
CA GLU A 152 16.96 10.61 -13.27
C GLU A 152 17.51 11.10 -11.92
N VAL A 153 18.13 12.28 -11.90
CA VAL A 153 18.64 12.89 -10.66
C VAL A 153 17.47 13.50 -9.89
N ILE A 154 17.39 13.19 -8.61
CA ILE A 154 16.39 13.75 -7.69
C ILE A 154 16.85 15.13 -7.25
N GLU A 155 15.97 16.12 -7.36
CA GLU A 155 16.24 17.53 -7.02
C GLU A 155 15.29 18.02 -5.92
N GLU A 156 15.71 19.05 -5.18
CA GLU A 156 14.87 19.71 -4.17
C GLU A 156 13.57 20.24 -4.80
N GLY A 157 12.45 20.07 -4.10
CA GLY A 157 11.13 20.50 -4.57
C GLY A 157 10.42 19.52 -5.51
N MET A 158 11.07 18.43 -5.94
CA MET A 158 10.38 17.35 -6.64
C MET A 158 9.32 16.71 -5.72
N VAL A 159 8.19 16.32 -6.31
CA VAL A 159 7.10 15.61 -5.63
C VAL A 159 6.84 14.32 -6.40
N PHE A 160 6.84 13.20 -5.69
CA PHE A 160 6.59 11.88 -6.28
C PHE A 160 5.99 10.94 -5.25
N ALA A 161 5.40 9.86 -5.75
CA ALA A 161 4.96 8.75 -4.96
C ALA A 161 5.88 7.54 -5.15
N LEU A 162 6.11 6.80 -4.07
CA LEU A 162 6.83 5.53 -4.08
C LEU A 162 5.89 4.43 -3.59
N GLU A 163 5.79 3.35 -4.36
CA GLU A 163 4.85 2.25 -4.18
C GLU A 163 5.59 0.93 -4.07
N THR A 164 5.34 0.19 -3.00
CA THR A 164 5.92 -1.15 -2.80
C THR A 164 4.84 -2.22 -2.75
N PHE A 165 5.21 -3.42 -3.18
CA PHE A 165 4.38 -4.62 -3.16
C PHE A 165 5.18 -5.79 -2.59
N TRP A 166 4.52 -6.62 -1.77
CA TRP A 166 5.09 -7.88 -1.31
C TRP A 166 4.02 -8.98 -1.17
N PRO A 167 4.23 -10.18 -1.74
CA PRO A 167 3.31 -11.29 -1.57
C PRO A 167 3.39 -11.88 -0.16
N ALA A 168 2.26 -12.32 0.38
CA ALA A 168 2.24 -13.04 1.64
C ALA A 168 2.63 -14.51 1.44
N ALA A 169 3.17 -15.12 2.50
CA ALA A 169 3.58 -16.52 2.50
C ALA A 169 2.40 -17.52 2.44
N ASP A 170 1.16 -17.03 2.50
CA ASP A 170 -0.05 -17.86 2.34
C ASP A 170 -0.35 -18.22 0.87
N GLY A 171 0.38 -17.63 -0.08
CA GLY A 171 0.32 -17.97 -1.51
C GLY A 171 -0.88 -17.38 -2.26
N TRP A 172 -1.70 -16.52 -1.62
CA TRP A 172 -2.87 -15.93 -2.29
C TRP A 172 -3.09 -14.46 -1.93
N SER A 173 -2.56 -13.97 -0.81
CA SER A 173 -2.66 -12.57 -0.41
C SER A 173 -1.34 -11.81 -0.61
N ALA A 174 -1.39 -10.49 -0.49
CA ALA A 174 -0.24 -9.61 -0.62
C ALA A 174 -0.50 -8.29 0.14
N ALA A 175 0.54 -7.47 0.26
CA ALA A 175 0.47 -6.11 0.74
C ALA A 175 0.96 -5.13 -0.34
N ARG A 176 0.33 -3.96 -0.41
CA ARG A 176 0.77 -2.82 -1.21
C ARG A 176 0.63 -1.51 -0.43
N ILE A 177 1.66 -0.69 -0.45
CA ILE A 177 1.71 0.58 0.29
C ILE A 177 2.34 1.63 -0.61
N GLU A 178 1.83 2.86 -0.52
CA GLU A 178 2.38 4.01 -1.22
C GLU A 178 2.53 5.19 -0.28
N GLU A 179 3.59 5.96 -0.46
CA GLU A 179 3.69 7.29 0.13
C GLU A 179 4.05 8.33 -0.92
N GLN A 180 3.34 9.47 -0.87
CA GLN A 180 3.75 10.69 -1.54
C GLN A 180 4.71 11.47 -0.66
N LEU A 181 5.72 12.05 -1.28
CA LEU A 181 6.74 12.82 -0.61
C LEU A 181 7.17 14.03 -1.43
N ILE A 182 7.66 15.05 -0.71
CA ILE A 182 8.32 16.22 -1.28
C ILE A 182 9.79 16.18 -0.89
N VAL A 183 10.68 16.39 -1.86
CA VAL A 183 12.13 16.45 -1.61
C VAL A 183 12.47 17.79 -0.98
N THR A 184 13.16 17.76 0.15
CA THR A 184 13.67 18.94 0.85
C THR A 184 15.18 19.11 0.58
N LYS A 185 15.79 20.21 1.04
CA LYS A 185 17.22 20.50 0.84
C LYS A 185 18.19 19.37 1.23
N ASP A 186 17.82 18.54 2.21
CA ASP A 186 18.69 17.54 2.85
C ASP A 186 18.02 16.15 2.98
N GLY A 187 16.83 15.97 2.43
CA GLY A 187 16.07 14.73 2.56
C GLY A 187 14.73 14.77 1.81
N CYS A 188 13.69 14.24 2.43
CA CYS A 188 12.31 14.40 2.00
C CYS A 188 11.35 14.46 3.19
N GLU A 189 10.15 14.96 2.92
CA GLU A 189 9.01 14.91 3.83
C GLU A 189 7.91 14.04 3.21
N VAL A 190 7.41 13.04 3.95
CA VAL A 190 6.21 12.29 3.57
C VAL A 190 5.00 13.17 3.82
N ILE A 191 4.21 13.41 2.76
CA ILE A 191 3.06 14.32 2.79
C ILE A 191 1.71 13.58 2.83
N THR A 192 1.69 12.26 2.59
CA THR A 192 0.50 11.45 2.87
C THR A 192 0.26 11.42 4.37
N ARG A 193 -0.95 11.76 4.80
CA ARG A 193 -1.30 11.86 6.23
C ARG A 193 -2.08 10.67 6.77
N PHE A 194 -2.53 9.77 5.90
CA PHE A 194 -3.28 8.61 6.34
C PHE A 194 -2.31 7.57 6.95
N PRO A 195 -2.58 7.03 8.15
CA PRO A 195 -1.68 6.10 8.82
C PRO A 195 -1.29 4.89 7.96
N ALA A 196 -0.03 4.47 8.05
CA ALA A 196 0.52 3.36 7.25
C ALA A 196 1.64 2.58 7.95
N GLU A 197 1.93 2.86 9.22
CA GLU A 197 3.02 2.24 9.97
C GLU A 197 2.72 0.78 10.32
N LYS A 198 1.43 0.42 10.38
CA LYS A 198 0.94 -0.92 10.70
C LYS A 198 -0.22 -1.30 9.81
N LEU A 199 -0.37 -2.60 9.55
CA LEU A 199 -1.52 -3.13 8.83
C LEU A 199 -2.81 -2.81 9.58
N LEU A 200 -3.71 -2.08 8.92
CA LEU A 200 -4.98 -1.67 9.50
C LEU A 200 -6.05 -2.76 9.29
N VAL A 201 -6.80 -3.04 10.35
CA VAL A 201 -7.94 -3.96 10.28
C VAL A 201 -9.23 -3.16 10.23
N ALA A 202 -9.97 -3.28 9.12
CA ALA A 202 -11.23 -2.60 8.90
C ALA A 202 -12.41 -3.43 9.39
N GLY A 203 -13.46 -2.77 9.88
CA GLY A 203 -14.74 -3.44 10.18
C GLY A 203 -14.72 -4.38 11.38
N VAL A 204 -13.79 -4.21 12.33
CA VAL A 204 -13.75 -5.01 13.56
C VAL A 204 -15.06 -4.88 14.32
N ARG A 205 -15.86 -5.95 14.28
CA ARG A 205 -17.06 -6.15 15.11
C ARG A 205 -17.26 -7.65 15.36
N TYR A 206 -16.40 -8.25 16.17
CA TYR A 206 -16.66 -9.59 16.69
C TYR A 206 -17.10 -9.48 18.14
N TYR A 207 -18.27 -10.04 18.45
CA TYR A 207 -18.86 -10.05 19.78
C TYR A 207 -19.22 -11.49 20.14
N SER A 208 -18.79 -11.95 21.31
CA SER A 208 -19.36 -13.10 22.02
C SER A 208 -20.58 -12.64 22.83
N VAL A 209 -21.24 -13.57 23.49
CA VAL A 209 -22.29 -13.26 24.47
C VAL A 209 -21.75 -12.41 25.64
N ASP A 210 -20.43 -12.43 25.86
CA ASP A 210 -19.76 -11.77 26.99
C ASP A 210 -18.98 -10.50 26.59
N GLY A 211 -18.94 -10.12 25.30
CA GLY A 211 -18.27 -8.90 24.85
C GLY A 211 -17.44 -9.07 23.57
N PRO A 212 -16.60 -8.09 23.21
CA PRO A 212 -15.82 -8.13 21.97
C PRO A 212 -14.78 -9.26 21.96
N LEU A 213 -14.72 -10.03 20.88
CA LEU A 213 -13.73 -11.09 20.68
C LEU A 213 -12.39 -10.52 20.16
N PRO A 214 -11.24 -11.08 20.57
CA PRO A 214 -9.94 -10.69 20.04
C PRO A 214 -9.85 -10.82 18.51
N THR A 215 -9.21 -9.85 17.85
CA THR A 215 -9.05 -9.81 16.38
C THR A 215 -7.94 -10.69 15.83
N THR A 216 -7.16 -11.31 16.70
CA THR A 216 -6.05 -12.21 16.36
C THR A 216 -6.31 -13.57 16.97
N ARG A 217 -6.45 -14.60 16.13
CA ARG A 217 -6.64 -16.00 16.53
C ARG A 217 -5.39 -16.79 16.20
N GLU A 218 -4.71 -17.28 17.23
CA GLU A 218 -3.56 -18.16 17.06
C GLU A 218 -3.94 -19.50 16.43
N THR A 219 -2.97 -20.12 15.75
CA THR A 219 -3.13 -21.44 15.10
C THR A 219 -3.54 -22.54 16.09
N GLN A 220 -3.28 -22.33 17.39
CA GLN A 220 -3.72 -23.16 18.50
C GLN A 220 -4.74 -22.44 19.40
N SER A 221 -5.77 -21.83 18.83
CA SER A 221 -6.80 -21.10 19.59
C SER A 221 -7.44 -21.86 20.76
N ASN A 222 -7.37 -23.20 20.77
CA ASN A 222 -7.77 -24.04 21.90
C ASN A 222 -6.86 -23.90 23.14
N LEU A 223 -5.73 -23.21 23.03
CA LEU A 223 -4.79 -22.89 24.11
C LEU A 223 -4.94 -21.46 24.62
N ASN A 224 -5.77 -20.62 23.98
CA ASN A 224 -6.11 -19.28 24.44
C ASN A 224 -7.16 -19.36 25.56
N VAL A 225 -6.79 -19.95 26.69
CA VAL A 225 -7.61 -19.94 27.91
C VAL A 225 -7.21 -18.75 28.77
N GLU A 226 -8.17 -17.96 29.25
CA GLU A 226 -7.96 -16.82 30.16
C GLU A 226 -7.25 -17.21 31.49
N ALA A 227 -7.04 -18.50 31.72
CA ALA A 227 -6.51 -19.06 32.96
C ALA A 227 -4.99 -18.92 33.18
N ASN A 228 -4.22 -18.25 32.31
CA ASN A 228 -2.76 -18.22 32.42
C ASN A 228 -2.13 -16.82 32.61
N THR A 229 -2.82 -15.91 33.30
CA THR A 229 -2.25 -14.64 33.79
C THR A 229 -2.02 -14.62 35.31
N GLY A 230 -1.84 -15.79 35.94
CA GLY A 230 -1.46 -15.93 37.34
C GLY A 230 -0.34 -16.94 37.53
N ASP A 231 0.86 -16.43 37.85
CA ASP A 231 2.02 -17.08 38.46
C ASP A 231 2.46 -18.48 37.94
N GLN A 232 3.52 -18.49 37.10
CA GLN A 232 4.75 -19.28 37.29
C GLN A 232 5.96 -18.59 36.65
#